data_AF-A0A0E2NV58-F1
#
_entry.id   AF-A0A0E2NV58-F1
#
_cell.length_a   1.000
_cell.length_b   1.000
_cell.length_c   1.000
_cell.angle_alpha   90.00
_cell.angle_beta   90.00
_cell.angle_gamma   90.00
#
_symmetry.space_group_name_H-M   'P 1'
#
loop_
_entity.id
_entity.type
_entity.pdbx_description
1 polymer ?
#
loop_
_entity_poly.entity_id
_entity_poly.type
_entity_poly.pdbx_seq_one_letter_code
_entity_poly.pdbx_strand_id
1 'polypeptide(L)'
;MYVQGVSTRKVKAITEELCGHAFSASSISAINKGLDESLAAFARRPLQEPFPYLILDACYEKVREAGVHDALPILEMANRESRSAWRDFLVGLKARGLKGVELAVSDDHAGLVAVIGE
;
A
#
# COMPACT_ATOMS: atom_id res chain seq x y z
N MET A 1 0.56 17.15 7.17
CA MET A 1 -0.80 16.99 7.73
C MET A 1 -1.52 15.76 7.17
N TYR A 2 -1.81 15.66 5.87
CA TYR A 2 -2.54 14.50 5.33
C TYR A 2 -1.82 13.15 5.57
N VAL A 3 -0.51 13.08 5.29
CA VAL A 3 0.34 11.91 5.56
C VAL A 3 0.38 11.53 7.05
N GLN A 4 0.07 12.45 7.96
CA GLN A 4 -0.02 12.21 9.40
C GLN A 4 -1.42 11.75 9.85
N GLY A 5 -2.29 11.37 8.90
CA GLY A 5 -3.64 10.89 9.20
C GLY A 5 -4.69 11.98 9.40
N VAL A 6 -4.38 13.25 9.07
CA VAL A 6 -5.37 14.34 9.18
C VAL A 6 -6.30 14.31 7.97
N SER A 7 -7.61 14.16 8.22
CA SER A 7 -8.63 14.15 7.15
C SER A 7 -8.65 15.46 6.36
N THR A 8 -9.04 15.41 5.07
CA THR A 8 -9.10 16.59 4.19
C THR A 8 -10.00 17.69 4.75
N ARG A 9 -11.09 17.33 5.44
CA ARG A 9 -11.98 18.27 6.14
C ARG A 9 -11.27 18.97 7.31
N LYS A 10 -10.48 18.23 8.08
CA LYS A 10 -9.72 18.79 9.21
C LYS A 10 -8.55 19.65 8.73
N VAL A 11 -7.88 19.26 7.65
CA VAL A 11 -6.88 20.10 6.98
C VAL A 11 -7.50 21.43 6.56
N LYS A 12 -8.67 21.41 5.89
CA LYS A 12 -9.39 22.64 5.53
C LYS A 12 -9.62 23.56 6.73
N ALA A 13 -10.17 23.03 7.83
CA ALA A 13 -10.47 23.81 9.02
C ALA A 13 -9.21 24.46 9.61
N ILE A 14 -8.12 23.70 9.72
CA ILE A 14 -6.85 24.20 10.26
C ILE A 14 -6.23 25.27 9.35
N THR A 15 -6.27 25.09 8.02
CA THR A 15 -5.73 26.10 7.09
C THR A 15 -6.53 27.40 7.11
N GLU A 16 -7.85 27.31 7.29
CA GLU A 16 -8.73 28.46 7.40
C GLU A 16 -8.45 29.24 8.69
N GLU A 17 -8.28 28.54 9.81
CA GLU A 17 -7.97 29.14 11.12
C GLU A 17 -6.57 29.76 11.17
N LEU A 18 -5.54 29.07 10.64
CA LEU A 18 -4.16 29.52 10.76
C LEU A 18 -3.73 30.52 9.67
N CYS A 19 -4.32 30.42 8.47
CA CYS A 19 -3.86 31.17 7.30
C CYS A 19 -4.93 32.09 6.71
N GLY A 20 -6.15 32.12 7.26
CA GLY A 20 -7.27 32.92 6.74
C GLY A 20 -7.79 32.44 5.37
N HIS A 21 -7.31 31.29 4.89
CA HIS A 21 -7.62 30.75 3.57
C HIS A 21 -7.99 29.27 3.67
N ALA A 22 -9.20 28.95 3.24
CA ALA A 22 -9.69 27.58 3.21
C ALA A 22 -9.39 26.90 1.87
N PHE A 23 -8.75 25.73 1.91
CA PHE A 23 -8.63 24.87 0.73
C PHE A 23 -9.78 23.86 0.70
N SER A 24 -10.35 23.63 -0.49
CA SER A 24 -11.39 22.61 -0.65
C SER A 24 -10.81 21.20 -0.45
N ALA A 25 -11.66 20.24 -0.08
CA ALA A 25 -11.25 18.84 0.02
C ALA A 25 -10.72 18.29 -1.31
N SER A 26 -11.26 18.75 -2.45
CA SER A 26 -10.77 18.38 -3.78
C SER A 26 -9.42 18.99 -4.09
N SER A 27 -9.14 20.23 -3.67
CA SER A 27 -7.81 20.85 -3.78
C SER A 27 -6.76 20.06 -3.01
N ILE A 28 -7.07 19.69 -1.76
CA ILE A 28 -6.16 18.87 -0.93
C ILE A 28 -5.94 17.50 -1.58
N SER A 29 -7.00 16.87 -2.09
CA SER A 29 -6.89 15.60 -2.82
C SER A 29 -6.03 15.70 -4.08
N ALA A 30 -6.18 16.78 -4.88
CA ALA A 30 -5.39 16.99 -6.08
C ALA A 30 -3.89 17.19 -5.77
N ILE A 31 -3.57 17.91 -4.70
CA ILE A 31 -2.18 18.06 -4.23
C ILE A 31 -1.60 16.69 -3.84
N ASN A 32 -2.38 15.87 -3.12
CA ASN A 32 -1.93 14.54 -2.69
C ASN A 32 -1.72 13.58 -3.86
N LYS A 33 -2.44 13.72 -4.99
CA LYS A 33 -2.17 12.93 -6.20
C LYS A 33 -0.75 13.13 -6.74
N GLY A 34 -0.12 14.26 -6.44
CA GLY A 34 1.31 14.47 -6.75
C GLY A 34 2.25 13.47 -6.06
N LEU A 35 1.78 12.76 -5.04
CA LEU A 35 2.56 11.71 -4.36
C LEU A 35 2.50 10.35 -5.08
N ASP A 36 1.54 10.14 -5.99
CA ASP A 36 1.30 8.84 -6.62
C ASP A 36 2.55 8.36 -7.38
N GLU A 37 3.25 9.27 -8.06
CA GLU A 37 4.50 8.96 -8.76
C GLU A 37 5.61 8.52 -7.79
N SER A 38 5.77 9.25 -6.68
CA SER A 38 6.78 8.91 -5.65
C SER A 38 6.47 7.60 -4.96
N LEU A 39 5.19 7.32 -4.68
CA LEU A 39 4.73 6.05 -4.13
C LEU A 39 4.97 4.90 -5.11
N ALA A 40 4.68 5.08 -6.40
CA ALA A 40 4.94 4.07 -7.42
C ALA A 40 6.44 3.80 -7.60
N ALA A 41 7.27 4.85 -7.59
CA ALA A 41 8.72 4.73 -7.66
C ALA A 41 9.28 3.99 -6.43
N PHE A 42 8.80 4.32 -5.24
CA PHE A 42 9.16 3.62 -4.01
C PHE A 42 8.74 2.15 -4.06
N ALA A 43 7.49 1.87 -4.45
CA ALA A 43 6.95 0.53 -4.52
C ALA A 43 7.71 -0.35 -5.51
N ARG A 44 8.17 0.19 -6.65
CA ARG A 44 8.86 -0.57 -7.72
C ARG A 44 10.39 -0.55 -7.63
N ARG A 45 10.97 0.08 -6.61
CA ARG A 45 12.43 0.24 -6.51
C ARG A 45 13.17 -1.10 -6.55
N PRO A 46 14.39 -1.15 -7.11
CA PRO A 46 15.26 -2.33 -7.04
C PRO A 46 15.62 -2.71 -5.60
N LEU A 47 15.77 -4.00 -5.36
CA LEU A 47 16.20 -4.62 -4.11
C LEU A 47 17.64 -5.11 -4.32
N GLN A 48 18.62 -4.37 -3.79
CA GLN A 48 20.03 -4.56 -4.15
C GLN A 48 20.77 -5.52 -3.21
N GLU A 49 20.36 -5.53 -1.94
CA GLU A 49 20.98 -6.29 -0.86
C GLU A 49 20.33 -7.68 -0.69
N PRO A 50 21.01 -8.64 -0.02
CA PRO A 50 20.36 -9.84 0.47
C PRO A 50 19.33 -9.51 1.56
N PHE A 51 18.17 -10.16 1.51
CA PHE A 51 17.10 -10.02 2.49
C PHE A 51 16.86 -11.37 3.18
N PRO A 52 17.61 -11.70 4.26
CA PRO A 52 17.48 -12.98 4.97
C PRO A 52 16.11 -13.21 5.59
N TYR A 53 15.39 -12.13 5.91
CA TYR A 53 14.08 -12.19 6.51
C TYR A 53 13.05 -11.51 5.60
N LEU A 54 11.99 -12.25 5.25
CA LEU A 54 10.83 -11.74 4.53
C LEU A 54 9.62 -11.79 5.45
N ILE A 55 9.08 -10.63 5.81
CA ILE A 55 7.85 -10.53 6.62
C ILE A 55 6.73 -10.04 5.69
N LEU A 56 5.65 -10.80 5.66
CA LEU A 56 4.48 -10.53 4.84
C LEU A 56 3.27 -10.36 5.77
N ASP A 57 2.61 -9.23 5.65
CA ASP A 57 1.45 -8.85 6.43
C ASP A 57 0.41 -8.24 5.49
N ALA A 58 -0.84 -8.65 5.62
CA ALA A 58 -1.93 -8.12 4.82
C ALA A 58 -2.76 -7.14 5.65
N CYS A 59 -2.77 -5.87 5.24
CA CYS A 59 -3.61 -4.86 5.86
C CYS A 59 -4.91 -4.71 5.07
N TYR A 60 -6.05 -4.68 5.77
CA TYR A 60 -7.36 -4.53 5.16
C TYR A 60 -7.91 -3.13 5.42
N GLU A 61 -8.33 -2.45 4.36
CA GLU A 61 -9.04 -1.19 4.48
C GLU A 61 -10.44 -1.26 3.90
N LYS A 62 -11.36 -0.53 4.52
CA LYS A 62 -12.72 -0.39 4.00
C LYS A 62 -12.70 0.58 2.83
N VAL A 63 -12.77 0.04 1.63
CA VAL A 63 -12.74 0.82 0.40
C VAL A 63 -14.12 0.80 -0.25
N ARG A 64 -14.44 1.86 -0.99
CA ARG A 64 -15.63 1.89 -1.84
C ARG A 64 -15.23 1.59 -3.28
N GLU A 65 -15.70 0.47 -3.82
CA GLU A 65 -15.49 0.09 -5.21
C GLU A 65 -16.84 -0.09 -5.91
N ALA A 66 -17.03 0.53 -7.08
CA ALA A 66 -18.28 0.50 -7.85
C ALA A 66 -19.56 0.82 -7.03
N GLY A 67 -19.42 1.61 -5.96
CA GLY A 67 -20.53 1.99 -5.07
C GLY A 67 -20.75 1.07 -3.86
N VAL A 68 -20.09 -0.09 -3.80
CA VAL A 68 -20.14 -1.04 -2.70
C VAL A 68 -18.96 -0.79 -1.76
N HIS A 69 -19.18 -0.86 -0.44
CA HIS A 69 -18.08 -0.88 0.52
C HIS A 69 -17.65 -2.31 0.76
N ASP A 70 -16.37 -2.60 0.57
CA ASP A 70 -15.79 -3.89 0.87
C ASP A 70 -14.47 -3.72 1.63
N ALA A 71 -14.09 -4.74 2.41
CA ALA A 71 -12.80 -4.79 3.07
C ALA A 71 -11.79 -5.42 2.10
N LEU A 72 -10.86 -4.62 1.59
CA LEU A 72 -9.90 -5.06 0.58
C LEU A 72 -8.48 -5.04 1.13
N PRO A 73 -7.64 -6.04 0.78
CA PRO A 73 -6.25 -6.08 1.17
C PRO A 73 -5.44 -5.00 0.44
N ILE A 74 -4.50 -4.38 1.13
CA ILE A 74 -3.52 -3.46 0.56
C ILE A 74 -2.25 -4.25 0.21
N LEU A 75 -2.36 -5.13 -0.79
CA LEU A 75 -1.22 -5.84 -1.36
C LEU A 75 -0.83 -5.20 -2.68
N GLU A 76 0.04 -4.18 -2.73
CA GLU A 76 0.49 -3.54 -3.98
C GLU A 76 -0.62 -3.35 -5.05
N MET A 77 -1.83 -2.93 -4.61
CA MET A 77 -3.07 -2.80 -5.39
C MET A 77 -3.73 -4.09 -5.94
N ALA A 78 -3.50 -5.24 -5.32
CA ALA A 78 -4.24 -6.47 -5.62
C ALA A 78 -5.59 -6.43 -4.89
N ASN A 79 -6.67 -6.56 -5.66
CA ASN A 79 -8.04 -6.45 -5.15
C ASN A 79 -8.51 -7.72 -4.39
N ARG A 80 -7.66 -8.76 -4.28
CA ARG A 80 -8.01 -10.06 -3.69
C ARG A 80 -6.78 -10.77 -3.13
N GLU A 81 -6.93 -11.40 -1.96
CA GLU A 81 -5.95 -12.33 -1.39
C GLU A 81 -6.02 -13.72 -2.03
N SER A 82 -5.97 -13.75 -3.35
CA SER A 82 -5.88 -15.01 -4.08
C SER A 82 -4.45 -15.54 -4.07
N ARG A 83 -4.29 -16.86 -4.19
CA ARG A 83 -2.98 -17.49 -4.45
C ARG A 83 -2.24 -16.86 -5.63
N SER A 84 -2.97 -16.53 -6.70
CA SER A 84 -2.41 -15.86 -7.89
C SER A 84 -1.90 -14.46 -7.57
N ALA A 85 -2.64 -13.67 -6.78
CA ALA A 85 -2.18 -12.34 -6.37
C ALA A 85 -0.92 -12.39 -5.52
N TRP A 86 -0.85 -13.33 -4.57
CA TRP A 86 0.36 -13.56 -3.78
C TRP A 86 1.55 -14.04 -4.62
N ARG A 87 1.29 -14.92 -5.61
CA ARG A 87 2.32 -15.33 -6.57
C ARG A 87 2.82 -14.16 -7.39
N ASP A 88 1.94 -13.36 -7.97
CA ASP A 88 2.32 -12.21 -8.79
C ASP A 88 3.12 -11.20 -7.97
N PHE A 89 2.73 -10.96 -6.72
CA PHE A 89 3.47 -10.12 -5.78
C PHE A 89 4.89 -10.66 -5.50
N LEU A 90 5.01 -11.94 -5.12
CA LEU A 90 6.32 -12.56 -4.83
C LEU A 90 7.21 -12.64 -6.07
N VAL A 91 6.63 -12.90 -7.25
CA VAL A 91 7.34 -12.83 -8.54
C VAL A 91 7.82 -11.40 -8.81
N GLY A 92 6.99 -10.39 -8.52
CA GLY A 92 7.37 -8.97 -8.58
C GLY A 92 8.57 -8.64 -7.69
N LEU A 93 8.58 -9.13 -6.44
CA LEU A 93 9.71 -8.96 -5.53
C LEU A 93 10.99 -9.62 -6.07
N LYS A 94 10.90 -10.87 -6.57
CA LYS A 94 12.03 -11.57 -7.20
C LYS A 94 12.56 -10.80 -8.41
N ALA A 95 11.68 -10.32 -9.29
CA ALA A 95 12.04 -9.53 -10.47
C ALA A 95 12.74 -8.20 -10.12
N ARG A 96 12.39 -7.62 -8.96
CA ARG A 96 13.04 -6.41 -8.43
C ARG A 96 14.39 -6.68 -7.76
N GLY A 97 14.78 -7.94 -7.56
CA GLY A 97 16.08 -8.33 -7.01
C GLY A 97 16.04 -8.97 -5.62
N LEU A 98 14.86 -9.32 -5.09
CA LEU A 98 14.76 -10.04 -3.83
C LEU A 98 15.55 -11.36 -3.89
N LYS A 99 16.54 -11.51 -3.00
CA LYS A 99 17.43 -12.67 -2.94
C LYS A 99 17.93 -12.91 -1.51
N GLY A 100 18.35 -14.14 -1.25
CA GLY A 100 18.95 -14.52 0.02
C GLY A 100 17.97 -14.66 1.18
N VAL A 101 16.69 -14.98 0.91
CA VAL A 101 15.68 -15.22 1.95
C VAL A 101 15.96 -16.55 2.63
N GLU A 102 16.13 -16.52 3.95
CA GLU A 102 16.34 -17.69 4.82
C GLU A 102 15.10 -18.01 5.67
N LEU A 103 14.32 -16.98 6.04
CA LEU A 103 13.08 -17.12 6.78
C LEU A 103 12.00 -16.20 6.19
N ALA A 104 10.84 -16.80 5.87
CA ALA A 104 9.62 -16.08 5.54
C ALA A 104 8.60 -16.23 6.67
N VAL A 105 8.04 -15.11 7.13
CA VAL A 105 6.98 -15.07 8.16
C VAL A 105 5.76 -14.42 7.54
N SER A 106 4.61 -15.07 7.73
CA SER A 106 3.31 -14.48 7.47
C SER A 106 2.32 -14.91 8.54
N ASP A 107 1.19 -14.23 8.60
CA ASP A 107 -0.02 -14.76 9.21
C ASP A 107 -0.56 -15.96 8.40
N ASP A 108 -1.55 -16.66 8.97
CA ASP A 108 -2.09 -17.94 8.47
C ASP A 108 -2.98 -17.76 7.22
N HIS A 109 -2.44 -17.09 6.21
CA HIS A 109 -3.10 -16.90 4.92
C HIS A 109 -2.83 -18.11 4.02
N ALA A 110 -3.86 -18.94 3.83
CA ALA A 110 -3.78 -20.16 3.03
C ALA A 110 -3.23 -19.96 1.60
N GLY A 111 -3.49 -18.79 0.99
CA GLY A 111 -2.97 -18.45 -0.34
C GLY A 111 -1.46 -18.18 -0.36
N LEU A 112 -0.92 -17.66 0.74
CA LEU A 112 0.50 -17.31 0.88
C LEU A 112 1.34 -18.51 1.31
N VAL A 113 0.86 -19.31 2.26
CA VAL A 113 1.49 -20.58 2.66
C VAL A 113 1.70 -21.50 1.45
N ALA A 114 0.73 -21.52 0.53
CA ALA A 114 0.81 -22.33 -0.69
C ALA A 114 1.87 -21.87 -1.71
N VAL A 115 2.38 -20.63 -1.62
CA VAL A 115 3.31 -20.06 -2.60
C VAL A 115 4.73 -19.94 -2.05
N ILE A 116 4.92 -19.77 -0.74
CA ILE A 116 6.26 -19.64 -0.13
C ILE A 116 7.14 -20.88 -0.37
N GLY A 117 6.55 -22.07 -0.56
CA GLY A 117 7.26 -23.31 -0.87
C GLY A 117 7.54 -23.58 -2.35
N GLU A 118 7.17 -22.67 -3.27
CA GLU A 118 7.40 -22.78 -4.73
C GLU A 118 8.68 -22.06 -5.20
#